data_AF-A0A699KFU2-F1
#
_entry.id   AF-A0A699KFU2-F1
#
_cell.length_a   1.000
_cell.length_b   1.000
_cell.length_c   1.000
_cell.angle_alpha   90.00
_cell.angle_beta   90.00
_cell.angle_gamma   90.00
#
_symmetry.space_group_name_H-M   'P 1'
#
loop_
_entity.id
_entity.type
_entity.pdbx_description
1 polymer ?
#
loop_
_entity_poly.entity_id
_entity_poly.type
_entity_poly.pdbx_seq_one_letter_code
_entity_poly.pdbx_strand_id
1 'polypeptide(L)'
;LGCVLMQRGKVIAYASRQLKKLEENYPTHDLEFAAVVFALKIWRHYLYGVKFVIYTDHKSLQYFLEKKDHNMRQRRWLDLLKDYDCEIRYHPGKANVVADALSRKEREKVTRIHSLRMIVTSDLFDQIKVAQLEALKEEN
;
A
#
# COMPACT_ATOMS: atom_id res chain seq x y z
N LEU A 1 4.95 -4.87 0.83
CA LEU A 1 4.24 -4.29 2.00
C LEU A 1 3.12 -3.41 1.47
N GLY A 2 1.91 -3.58 2.00
CA GLY A 2 0.74 -2.77 1.66
C GLY A 2 0.06 -2.29 2.94
N CYS A 3 -0.47 -1.08 2.91
CA CYS A 3 -1.21 -0.51 4.03
C CYS A 3 -2.25 0.50 3.53
N VAL A 4 -3.31 0.68 4.32
CA VAL A 4 -4.41 1.61 4.05
C VAL A 4 -4.66 2.46 5.28
N LEU A 5 -4.80 3.78 5.09
CA LEU A 5 -5.22 4.70 6.14
C LEU A 5 -6.70 4.99 5.99
N MET A 6 -7.47 4.77 7.05
CA MET A 6 -8.92 4.99 7.05
C MET A 6 -9.35 5.90 8.19
N GLN A 7 -10.38 6.70 7.95
CA GLN A 7 -11.04 7.51 8.97
C GLN A 7 -12.55 7.45 8.76
N ARG A 8 -13.29 7.12 9.83
CA ARG A 8 -14.77 7.03 9.81
C ARG A 8 -15.31 6.17 8.65
N GLY A 9 -14.66 5.03 8.40
CA GLY A 9 -15.06 4.08 7.34
C GLY A 9 -14.68 4.51 5.92
N LYS A 10 -14.05 5.68 5.73
CA LYS A 10 -13.56 6.15 4.43
C LYS A 10 -12.06 6.01 4.33
N VAL A 11 -11.56 5.66 3.15
CA VAL A 11 -10.12 5.60 2.90
C VAL A 11 -9.59 7.03 2.68
N ILE A 12 -8.52 7.36 3.38
CA ILE A 12 -7.76 8.61 3.20
C ILE A 12 -6.61 8.37 2.23
N ALA A 13 -5.86 7.29 2.41
CA ALA A 13 -4.65 7.03 1.64
C ALA A 13 -4.36 5.53 1.50
N TYR A 14 -3.75 5.19 0.37
CA TYR A 14 -3.16 3.89 0.10
C TYR A 14 -1.64 4.05 0.01
N ALA A 15 -0.90 3.10 0.55
CA ALA A 15 0.54 3.06 0.37
C ALA A 15 1.03 1.63 0.22
N SER A 16 1.90 1.39 -0.75
CA SER A 16 2.56 0.11 -0.95
C SER A 16 4.02 0.33 -1.36
N ARG A 17 4.86 -0.66 -1.05
CA ARG A 17 6.21 -0.75 -1.59
C ARG A 17 6.67 -2.19 -1.70
N GLN A 18 7.60 -2.41 -2.62
CA GLN A 18 8.32 -3.67 -2.73
C GLN A 18 9.23 -3.89 -1.52
N LEU A 19 9.43 -5.17 -1.18
CA LEU A 19 10.41 -5.57 -0.19
C LEU A 19 11.81 -5.23 -0.69
N LYS A 20 12.67 -4.77 0.21
CA LYS A 20 14.10 -4.65 -0.09
C LYS A 20 14.70 -6.05 -0.11
N LYS A 21 15.79 -6.27 -0.86
CA LYS A 21 16.54 -7.54 -0.89
C LYS A 21 16.86 -8.10 0.51
N LEU A 22 17.15 -7.22 1.46
CA LEU A 22 17.41 -7.61 2.86
C LEU A 22 16.14 -8.05 3.61
N GLU A 23 15.00 -7.45 3.29
CA GLU A 23 13.69 -7.76 3.88
C GLU A 23 13.09 -9.04 3.32
N GLU A 24 13.47 -9.47 2.12
CA GLU A 24 13.02 -10.74 1.51
C GLU A 24 13.35 -11.96 2.38
N ASN A 25 14.44 -11.89 3.16
CA ASN A 25 14.86 -12.95 4.06
C ASN A 25 14.20 -12.86 5.46
N TYR A 26 13.31 -11.89 5.68
CA TYR A 26 12.67 -11.75 6.99
C TYR A 26 11.59 -12.80 7.16
N PRO A 27 11.43 -13.35 8.38
CA PRO A 27 10.30 -14.22 8.67
C PRO A 27 8.99 -13.40 8.56
N THR A 28 7.88 -14.08 8.27
CA THR A 28 6.58 -13.43 8.01
C THR A 28 6.19 -12.44 9.10
N HIS A 29 6.36 -12.78 10.38
CA HIS A 29 6.04 -11.87 11.49
C HIS A 29 6.85 -10.56 11.47
N ASP A 30 8.11 -10.60 11.02
CA ASP A 30 8.94 -9.40 10.85
C ASP A 30 8.49 -8.59 9.63
N LEU A 31 7.99 -9.25 8.57
CA LEU A 31 7.42 -8.58 7.41
C LEU A 31 6.13 -7.84 7.74
N GLU A 32 5.26 -8.46 8.54
CA GLU A 32 4.03 -7.81 9.03
C GLU A 32 4.37 -6.59 9.90
N PHE A 33 5.35 -6.72 10.81
CA PHE A 33 5.82 -5.57 11.61
C PHE A 33 6.45 -4.49 10.72
N ALA A 34 7.19 -4.88 9.68
CA ALA A 34 7.76 -3.94 8.73
C ALA A 34 6.68 -3.15 7.96
N ALA A 35 5.51 -3.76 7.70
CA ALA A 35 4.36 -3.05 7.12
C ALA A 35 3.84 -1.96 8.05
N VAL A 36 3.73 -2.24 9.35
CA VAL A 36 3.34 -1.26 10.38
C VAL A 36 4.34 -0.11 10.45
N VAL A 37 5.63 -0.43 10.56
CA VAL A 37 6.71 0.58 10.60
C VAL A 37 6.72 1.44 9.34
N PHE A 38 6.44 0.83 8.19
CA PHE A 38 6.33 1.54 6.91
C PHE A 38 5.17 2.53 6.92
N ALA A 39 3.98 2.11 7.37
CA ALA A 39 2.80 2.97 7.48
C ALA A 39 3.05 4.16 8.43
N LEU A 40 3.61 3.91 9.61
CA LEU A 40 3.93 4.95 10.59
C LEU A 40 4.91 5.99 10.06
N LYS A 41 5.91 5.56 9.29
CA LYS A 41 6.90 6.47 8.69
C LYS A 41 6.28 7.35 7.61
N ILE A 42 5.45 6.80 6.73
CA ILE A 42 4.80 7.57 5.66
C ILE A 42 3.78 8.55 6.25
N TRP A 43 2.92 8.06 7.14
CA TRP A 43 1.80 8.84 7.68
C TRP A 43 2.10 9.49 9.02
N ARG A 44 3.38 9.72 9.34
CA ARG A 44 3.79 10.44 10.56
C ARG A 44 3.03 11.77 10.70
N HIS A 45 2.84 12.49 9.61
CA HIS A 45 2.11 13.77 9.58
C HIS A 45 0.61 13.64 9.89
N TYR A 46 0.00 12.46 9.72
CA TYR A 46 -1.40 12.20 10.09
C TYR A 46 -1.53 11.57 11.49
N LEU A 47 -0.57 10.75 11.88
CA LEU A 47 -0.68 9.86 13.04
C LEU A 47 0.00 10.40 14.30
N TYR A 48 0.93 11.35 14.17
CA TYR A 48 1.66 11.86 15.33
C TYR A 48 0.75 12.70 16.23
N GLY A 49 0.74 12.39 17.54
CA GLY A 49 -0.10 13.07 18.52
C GLY A 49 -1.59 12.70 18.49
N VAL A 50 -1.99 11.73 17.67
CA VAL A 50 -3.38 11.27 17.55
C VAL A 50 -3.47 9.82 18.05
N LYS A 51 -4.58 9.49 18.71
CA LYS A 51 -4.89 8.11 19.06
C LYS A 51 -5.49 7.36 17.89
N PHE A 52 -4.91 6.24 17.50
CA PHE A 52 -5.41 5.41 16.39
C PHE A 52 -5.29 3.91 16.67
N VAL A 53 -5.92 3.12 15.82
CA VAL A 53 -5.92 1.65 15.91
C VAL A 53 -5.26 1.08 14.65
N ILE A 54 -4.30 0.19 14.84
CA ILE A 54 -3.68 -0.59 13.78
C ILE A 54 -4.41 -1.91 13.69
N TYR A 55 -5.03 -2.16 12.54
CA TYR A 55 -5.65 -3.45 12.23
C TYR A 55 -4.68 -4.32 11.45
N THR A 56 -4.46 -5.54 11.91
CA THR A 56 -3.60 -6.54 11.26
C THR A 56 -4.27 -7.91 11.28
N ASP A 57 -4.09 -8.69 10.23
CA ASP A 57 -4.53 -10.08 10.14
C ASP A 57 -3.53 -11.08 10.74
N HIS A 58 -2.47 -10.58 11.38
CA HIS A 58 -1.48 -11.43 12.02
C HIS A 58 -1.62 -11.39 13.54
N LYS A 59 -2.19 -12.46 14.13
CA LYS A 59 -2.44 -12.55 15.58
C LYS A 59 -1.18 -12.37 16.43
N SER A 60 -0.01 -12.78 15.95
CA SER A 60 1.22 -12.68 16.74
C SER A 60 1.63 -11.23 17.01
N LEU A 61 1.16 -10.27 16.21
CA LEU A 61 1.47 -8.84 16.39
C LEU A 61 0.80 -8.27 17.64
N GLN A 62 -0.30 -8.86 18.10
CA GLN A 62 -0.94 -8.47 19.37
C GLN A 62 -0.02 -8.79 20.56
N TYR A 63 0.53 -10.00 20.58
CA TYR A 63 1.45 -10.46 21.64
C TYR A 63 2.89 -9.98 21.44
N PHE A 64 3.17 -9.28 20.34
CA PHE A 64 4.51 -8.81 20.04
C PHE A 64 4.99 -7.77 21.04
N LEU A 65 4.09 -6.92 21.57
CA LEU A 65 4.45 -5.93 22.57
C LEU A 65 4.74 -6.55 23.95
N GLU A 66 4.17 -7.72 24.24
CA GLU A 66 4.26 -8.37 25.56
C GLU A 66 5.52 -9.25 25.69
N LYS A 67 6.12 -9.65 24.57
CA LYS A 67 7.28 -10.53 24.57
C LYS A 67 8.50 -9.79 25.14
N LYS A 68 9.23 -10.41 26.07
CA LYS A 68 10.47 -9.83 26.64
C LYS A 68 11.67 -9.91 25.69
N ASP A 69 11.72 -10.93 24.85
CA ASP A 69 12.88 -11.22 23.99
C ASP A 69 12.67 -10.77 22.55
N HIS A 70 13.26 -9.62 22.24
CA HIS A 70 13.28 -9.02 20.91
C HIS A 70 14.69 -8.90 20.35
N ASN A 71 14.84 -9.17 19.06
CA ASN A 71 16.05 -8.88 18.29
C ASN A 71 16.29 -7.35 18.27
N MET A 72 17.54 -6.89 18.11
CA MET A 72 17.88 -5.47 18.02
C MET A 72 17.04 -4.69 17.00
N ARG A 73 16.72 -5.30 15.85
CA ARG A 73 15.84 -4.69 14.84
C ARG A 73 14.43 -4.45 15.38
N GLN A 74 13.84 -5.47 16.01
CA GLN A 74 12.51 -5.41 16.59
C GLN A 74 12.45 -4.37 17.72
N ARG A 75 13.50 -4.28 18.56
CA ARG A 75 13.61 -3.24 19.60
C ARG A 75 13.54 -1.83 19.01
N ARG A 76 14.30 -1.54 17.94
CA ARG A 76 14.24 -0.24 17.26
C ARG A 76 12.86 0.08 16.70
N TRP A 77 12.14 -0.94 16.24
CA TRP A 77 10.79 -0.77 15.74
C TRP A 77 9.76 -0.57 16.86
N LEU A 78 9.95 -1.21 18.01
CA LEU A 78 9.16 -0.98 19.23
C LEU A 78 9.37 0.43 19.77
N ASP A 79 10.60 0.92 19.80
CA ASP A 79 10.87 2.28 20.25
C ASP A 79 10.18 3.31 19.36
N LEU A 80 10.19 3.09 18.03
CA LEU A 80 9.38 3.90 17.12
C LEU A 80 7.88 3.82 17.44
N LEU A 81 7.36 2.63 17.78
CA LEU A 81 5.95 2.45 18.08
C LEU A 81 5.53 3.17 19.37
N LYS A 82 6.40 3.20 20.39
CA LYS A 82 6.17 3.91 21.66
C LYS A 82 6.00 5.41 21.49
N ASP A 83 6.53 6.00 20.43
CA ASP A 83 6.35 7.41 20.10
C ASP A 83 4.91 7.74 19.64
N TYR A 84 4.08 6.73 19.37
CA TYR A 84 2.69 6.88 18.92
C TYR A 84 1.70 6.31 19.94
N ASP A 85 0.57 7.00 20.13
CA ASP A 85 -0.58 6.48 20.89
C ASP A 85 -1.42 5.56 19.99
N CYS A 86 -1.00 4.30 19.88
CA CYS A 86 -1.67 3.33 19.02
C CYS A 86 -2.00 2.01 19.73
N GLU A 87 -3.10 1.41 19.33
CA GLU A 87 -3.52 0.08 19.78
C GLU A 87 -3.47 -0.91 18.60
N ILE A 88 -2.86 -2.08 18.80
CA ILE A 88 -2.81 -3.14 17.78
C ILE A 88 -3.98 -4.10 17.99
N ARG A 89 -4.88 -4.19 17.01
CA ARG A 89 -6.03 -5.11 17.02
C ARG A 89 -5.94 -6.11 15.88
N TYR A 90 -6.22 -7.37 16.20
CA TYR A 90 -6.39 -8.40 15.19
C TYR A 90 -7.70 -8.18 14.42
N HIS A 91 -7.62 -8.27 13.10
CA HIS A 91 -8.77 -8.24 12.20
C HIS A 91 -8.65 -9.39 11.20
N PRO A 92 -9.67 -10.25 11.04
CA PRO A 92 -9.56 -11.42 10.18
C PRO A 92 -9.26 -11.02 8.73
N GLY A 93 -8.38 -11.77 8.06
CA GLY A 93 -7.87 -11.45 6.72
C GLY A 93 -8.96 -11.22 5.65
N LYS A 94 -10.15 -11.83 5.80
CA LYS A 94 -11.32 -11.56 4.93
C LYS A 94 -11.77 -10.10 4.91
N ALA A 95 -11.41 -9.32 5.92
CA ALA A 95 -11.69 -7.90 6.00
C ALA A 95 -10.43 -7.02 5.80
N ASN A 96 -9.25 -7.64 5.66
CA ASN A 96 -7.98 -6.98 5.33
C ASN A 96 -7.65 -7.01 3.83
N VAL A 97 -8.65 -7.27 2.98
CA VAL A 97 -8.49 -7.54 1.53
C VAL A 97 -7.74 -6.44 0.81
N VAL A 98 -7.97 -5.18 1.18
CA VAL A 98 -7.36 -4.05 0.49
C VAL A 98 -5.86 -3.95 0.77
N ALA A 99 -5.45 -4.15 2.03
CA ALA A 99 -4.03 -4.17 2.37
C ALA A 99 -3.33 -5.41 1.78
N ASP A 100 -4.01 -6.55 1.80
CA ASP A 100 -3.53 -7.81 1.21
C ASP A 100 -3.31 -7.66 -0.30
N ALA A 101 -4.27 -7.10 -1.04
CA ALA A 101 -4.15 -6.81 -2.46
C ALA A 101 -2.98 -5.86 -2.76
N LEU A 102 -2.79 -4.82 -1.95
CA LEU A 102 -1.65 -3.90 -2.09
C LEU A 102 -0.30 -4.55 -1.76
N SER A 103 -0.29 -5.59 -0.93
CA SER A 103 0.91 -6.32 -0.55
C SER A 103 1.33 -7.34 -1.60
N ARG A 104 0.35 -7.90 -2.33
CA ARG A 104 0.53 -8.94 -3.34
C ARG A 104 0.84 -8.30 -4.69
N LYS A 105 2.08 -8.48 -5.15
CA LYS A 105 2.43 -8.25 -6.56
C LYS A 105 2.26 -9.57 -7.31
N GLU A 106 1.32 -9.65 -8.25
CA GLU A 106 1.38 -10.68 -9.28
C GLU A 106 2.67 -10.47 -10.06
N ARG A 107 3.55 -11.48 -10.07
CA ARG A 107 4.71 -11.48 -10.96
C ARG A 107 4.19 -11.77 -12.37
N GLU A 108 3.58 -10.78 -13.01
CA GLU A 108 3.45 -10.84 -14.46
C GLU A 108 4.87 -10.98 -15.04
N LYS A 109 5.05 -11.98 -15.91
CA LYS A 109 6.27 -12.06 -16.70
C LYS A 109 6.41 -10.73 -17.41
N VAL A 110 7.60 -10.12 -17.35
CA VAL A 110 7.88 -8.88 -18.07
C VAL A 110 7.66 -9.16 -19.56
N THR A 111 6.49 -8.80 -20.08
CA THR A 111 6.26 -8.77 -21.52
C THR A 111 7.14 -7.65 -22.03
N ARG A 112 8.27 -8.00 -22.66
CA ARG A 112 9.08 -7.03 -23.37
C ARG A 112 8.23 -6.49 -24.52
N ILE A 113 7.58 -5.36 -24.30
CA ILE A 113 6.95 -4.62 -25.39
C ILE A 113 8.11 -4.03 -26.20
N HIS A 114 8.45 -4.67 -27.31
CA HIS A 114 9.25 -4.01 -28.34
C HIS A 114 8.44 -2.80 -28.79
N SER A 115 8.93 -1.61 -28.45
CA SER A 115 8.46 -0.29 -28.88
C SER A 115 7.23 -0.32 -29.79
N LEU A 116 6.06 0.08 -29.27
CA LEU A 116 4.96 0.49 -30.14
C LEU A 116 5.46 1.68 -30.94
N ARG A 117 5.83 1.44 -32.20
CA ARG A 117 6.11 2.50 -33.17
C ARG A 117 4.78 3.21 -33.38
N MET A 118 4.56 4.30 -32.66
CA MET A 118 3.43 5.17 -32.90
C MET A 118 3.68 5.84 -34.26
N ILE A 119 3.21 5.22 -35.34
CA ILE A 119 3.13 5.86 -36.64
C ILE A 119 2.01 6.88 -36.45
N VAL A 120 2.37 8.11 -36.10
CA VAL A 120 1.48 9.25 -36.24
C VAL A 120 1.30 9.40 -37.74
N THR A 121 0.28 8.75 -38.30
CA THR A 121 -0.20 9.15 -39.62
C THR A 121 -0.63 10.61 -39.46
N SER A 122 -0.11 11.48 -40.31
CA SER A 122 -0.33 12.93 -40.23
C SER A 122 -1.81 13.32 -40.18
N ASP A 123 -2.67 12.44 -40.70
CA ASP A 123 -4.11 12.57 -40.82
C ASP A 123 -4.89 12.21 -39.53
N LEU A 124 -4.25 11.61 -38.51
CA LEU A 124 -4.96 11.22 -37.28
C LEU A 124 -5.61 12.42 -36.58
N PHE A 125 -4.93 13.56 -36.58
CA PHE A 125 -5.47 14.80 -36.00
C PHE A 125 -6.65 15.36 -36.80
N ASP A 126 -6.66 15.18 -38.12
CA ASP A 126 -7.74 15.63 -38.99
C ASP A 126 -8.97 14.72 -38.81
N GLN A 127 -8.78 13.41 -38.70
CA GLN A 127 -9.85 12.46 -38.37
C GLN A 127 -10.49 12.73 -37.01
N ILE A 128 -9.69 13.06 -35.98
CA ILE A 128 -10.21 13.40 -34.64
C ILE A 128 -11.04 14.69 -34.70
N LYS A 129 -10.62 15.70 -35.48
CA LYS A 129 -11.39 16.94 -35.65
C LYS A 129 -12.72 16.69 -36.38
N VAL A 130 -12.72 15.86 -37.42
CA VAL A 130 -13.95 15.53 -38.16
C VAL A 130 -14.95 14.81 -37.24
N ALA A 131 -14.49 13.81 -36.47
CA ALA A 131 -15.33 13.09 -35.52
C ALA A 131 -15.90 14.00 -34.42
N GLN A 132 -15.12 14.98 -33.93
CA GLN A 132 -15.60 15.98 -32.97
C GLN A 132 -16.68 16.90 -33.56
N LEU A 133 -16.54 17.28 -34.83
CA LEU A 133 -17.52 18.12 -35.53
C LEU A 133 -18.81 17.36 -35.84
N GLU A 134 -18.74 16.07 -36.16
CA GLU A 134 -19.93 15.23 -36.35
C GLU A 134 -20.69 14.99 -35.04
N ALA A 135 -19.98 14.77 -33.94
CA ALA A 135 -20.59 14.60 -32.62
C ALA A 135 -21.30 15.87 -32.09
N LEU A 136 -20.97 17.05 -32.64
CA LEU A 136 -21.59 18.32 -32.29
C LEU A 136 -22.81 18.70 -33.17
N LYS A 137 -23.12 17.92 -34.21
CA LYS A 137 -24.32 18.13 -35.01
C LYS A 137 -25.52 17.57 -34.23
N GLU A 138 -26.47 18.43 -33.88
CA GLU A 138 -27.68 18.12 -33.07
C GLU A 138 -28.72 17.20 -33.76
N GLU A 139 -28.35 16.51 -34.84
CA GLU A 139 -29.19 15.48 -35.46
C GLU A 139 -28.59 14.10 -35.22
N ASN A 140 -28.77 13.60 -33.98
CA ASN A 140 -28.82 12.19 -33.59
C ASN A 140 -29.74 12.04 -32.37
#